data_AF-A0A101CD73-F1
#
_entry.id   AF-A0A101CD73-F1
#
_cell.length_a   1.000
_cell.length_b   1.000
_cell.length_c   1.000
_cell.angle_alpha   90.00
_cell.angle_beta   90.00
_cell.angle_gamma   90.00
#
_symmetry.space_group_name_H-M   'P 1'
#
loop_
_entity.id
_entity.type
_entity.pdbx_description
1 polymer ?
#
loop_
_entity_poly.entity_id
_entity_poly.type
_entity_poly.pdbx_seq_one_letter_code
_entity_poly.pdbx_strand_id
1 'polypeptide(L)'
;MNRAKHGRDKLFGTPALLWEAACEYFRWVEDNPLYETKVFNYQGTIVKEKVPIMRAMTLAGLCFYLNCNEAYFRQFEKDKEGSGDYSTVITDIKTVIYRQKFEGAAGNLLNANIISRDLGLTDKKDVSSNGETISFATFLMQSSDDEETE
;
A
#
# COMPACT_ATOMS: atom_id res chain seq x y z
N MET A 1 -20.90 -8.23 -15.78
CA MET A 1 -19.63 -8.95 -15.64
C MET A 1 -19.25 -9.52 -16.99
N ASN A 2 -18.42 -8.80 -17.76
CA ASN A 2 -18.00 -9.24 -19.08
C ASN A 2 -16.77 -10.14 -18.95
N ARG A 3 -16.98 -11.41 -19.28
CA ARG A 3 -15.94 -12.44 -19.39
C ARG A 3 -15.18 -12.23 -20.70
N ALA A 4 -13.91 -11.85 -20.64
CA ALA A 4 -13.03 -11.90 -21.80
C ALA A 4 -12.84 -13.37 -22.22
N LYS A 5 -13.40 -13.75 -23.37
CA LYS A 5 -13.26 -15.07 -23.99
C LYS A 5 -11.93 -15.14 -24.76
N HIS A 6 -10.78 -15.12 -24.09
CA HIS A 6 -9.53 -15.47 -24.77
C HIS A 6 -8.71 -16.42 -23.89
N GLY A 7 -8.67 -17.69 -24.31
CA GLY A 7 -7.66 -18.62 -23.85
C GLY A 7 -6.34 -18.31 -24.56
N ARG A 8 -5.24 -18.35 -23.80
CA ARG A 8 -3.84 -18.22 -24.25
C ARG A 8 -3.37 -16.87 -24.82
N ASP A 9 -4.25 -15.88 -24.98
CA ASP A 9 -3.83 -14.50 -25.27
C ASP A 9 -3.59 -13.70 -23.99
N LYS A 10 -2.61 -12.78 -24.01
CA LYS A 10 -2.38 -11.82 -22.92
C LYS A 10 -3.67 -11.02 -22.72
N LEU A 11 -4.17 -10.95 -21.48
CA LEU A 11 -5.37 -10.17 -21.11
C LEU A 11 -5.29 -8.72 -21.63
N PHE A 12 -4.10 -8.13 -21.64
CA PHE A 12 -3.80 -6.87 -22.30
C PHE A 12 -2.84 -7.11 -23.47
N GLY A 13 -3.24 -6.69 -24.67
CA GLY A 13 -2.43 -6.82 -25.88
C GLY A 13 -1.23 -5.86 -25.92
N THR A 14 -1.31 -4.74 -25.20
CA THR A 14 -0.23 -3.75 -25.10
C THR A 14 -0.08 -3.21 -23.66
N PRO A 15 1.10 -2.68 -23.31
CA PRO A 15 1.32 -2.00 -22.02
C PRO A 15 0.38 -0.80 -21.82
N ALA A 16 0.08 -0.06 -22.89
CA ALA A 16 -0.86 1.06 -22.86
C ALA A 16 -2.27 0.62 -22.44
N LEU A 17 -2.76 -0.50 -22.95
CA LEU A 17 -4.07 -1.05 -22.56
C LEU A 17 -4.10 -1.47 -21.09
N LEU A 18 -2.98 -2.00 -20.56
CA LEU A 18 -2.88 -2.30 -19.14
C LEU A 18 -2.95 -1.01 -18.29
N TRP A 19 -2.24 0.04 -18.71
CA TRP A 19 -2.27 1.34 -18.03
C TRP A 19 -3.66 1.96 -18.04
N GLU A 20 -4.34 1.98 -19.19
CA GLU A 20 -5.71 2.49 -19.33
C GLU A 20 -6.68 1.77 -18.39
N ALA A 21 -6.62 0.43 -18.35
CA ALA A 21 -7.46 -0.36 -17.47
C ALA A 21 -7.13 -0.13 -15.98
N ALA A 22 -5.86 0.11 -15.64
CA ALA A 22 -5.49 0.51 -14.29
C ALA A 22 -6.01 1.90 -13.92
N CYS A 23 -5.98 2.86 -14.85
CA CYS A 23 -6.60 4.18 -14.66
C CYS A 23 -8.11 4.10 -14.43
N GLU A 24 -8.82 3.18 -15.12
CA GLU A 24 -10.24 2.92 -14.86
C GLU A 24 -10.48 2.45 -13.42
N TYR A 25 -9.65 1.53 -12.90
CA TYR A 25 -9.70 1.14 -11.50
C TYR A 25 -9.42 2.31 -10.56
N PHE A 26 -8.42 3.15 -10.86
CA PHE A 26 -8.10 4.31 -10.01
C PHE A 26 -9.28 5.28 -9.89
N ARG A 27 -9.91 5.62 -11.03
CA ARG A 27 -11.13 6.44 -11.05
C ARG A 27 -12.28 5.76 -10.31
N TRP A 28 -12.46 4.46 -10.51
CA TRP A 28 -13.49 3.71 -9.79
C TRP A 28 -13.29 3.79 -8.26
N VAL A 29 -12.06 3.73 -7.75
CA VAL A 29 -11.79 3.88 -6.32
C VAL A 29 -12.18 5.27 -5.81
N GLU A 30 -11.88 6.32 -6.57
CA GLU A 30 -12.23 7.71 -6.24
C GLU A 30 -13.75 7.94 -6.25
N ASP A 31 -14.44 7.43 -7.29
CA ASP A 31 -15.88 7.59 -7.46
C ASP A 31 -16.71 6.71 -6.50
N ASN A 32 -16.09 5.72 -5.85
CA ASN A 32 -16.75 4.77 -4.96
C ASN A 32 -16.15 4.78 -3.55
N PRO A 33 -16.27 5.88 -2.80
CA PRO A 33 -15.79 5.94 -1.42
C PRO A 33 -16.53 4.92 -0.54
N LEU A 34 -15.95 4.65 0.63
CA LEU A 34 -16.68 4.00 1.72
C LEU A 34 -17.60 5.03 2.39
N TYR A 35 -18.55 4.57 3.20
CA TYR A 35 -19.46 5.47 3.89
C TYR A 35 -19.49 5.16 5.39
N GLU A 36 -19.30 6.19 6.19
CA GLU A 36 -19.56 6.15 7.63
C GLU A 36 -20.88 6.88 7.92
N THR A 37 -21.70 6.28 8.79
CA THR A 37 -22.91 6.97 9.27
C THR A 37 -22.55 7.80 10.49
N LYS A 38 -22.66 9.12 10.38
CA LYS A 38 -22.51 10.05 11.49
C LYS A 38 -23.86 10.45 12.05
N VAL A 39 -23.93 10.56 13.37
CA VAL A 39 -25.14 10.92 14.10
C VAL A 39 -24.97 12.32 14.67
N PHE A 40 -25.89 13.22 14.33
CA PHE A 40 -25.93 14.59 14.82
C PHE A 40 -27.19 14.77 15.68
N ASN A 41 -27.06 15.51 16.78
CA ASN A 41 -28.22 15.95 17.56
C ASN A 41 -28.36 17.46 17.39
N TYR A 42 -29.54 17.91 16.95
CA TYR A 42 -29.87 19.33 16.90
C TYR A 42 -31.27 19.52 17.48
N GLN A 43 -31.35 20.30 18.57
CA GLN A 43 -32.62 20.62 19.27
C GLN A 43 -33.45 19.38 19.63
N GLY A 44 -32.80 18.30 20.10
CA GLY A 44 -33.49 17.07 20.47
C GLY A 44 -33.86 16.16 19.29
N THR A 45 -33.59 16.57 18.05
CA THR A 45 -33.76 15.74 16.85
C THR A 45 -32.45 15.05 16.50
N ILE A 46 -32.51 13.73 16.31
CA ILE A 46 -31.37 12.94 15.85
C ILE A 46 -31.39 12.86 14.33
N VAL A 47 -30.34 13.35 13.68
CA VAL A 47 -30.11 13.25 12.24
C VAL A 47 -28.96 12.29 11.99
N LYS A 48 -29.13 11.37 11.02
CA LYS A 48 -28.09 10.44 10.60
C LYS A 48 -27.70 10.75 9.15
N GLU A 49 -26.45 11.07 8.92
CA GLU A 49 -25.92 11.39 7.59
C GLU A 49 -24.82 10.40 7.22
N LYS A 50 -24.74 10.01 5.94
CA LYS A 50 -23.62 9.22 5.43
C LYS A 50 -22.53 10.16 4.91
N VAL A 51 -21.34 10.04 5.48
CA VAL A 51 -20.17 10.82 5.07
C VAL A 51 -19.21 9.91 4.30
N PRO A 52 -18.72 10.32 3.12
CA PRO A 52 -17.77 9.54 2.37
C PRO A 52 -16.41 9.45 3.09
N ILE A 53 -15.80 8.27 3.04
CA ILE A 53 -14.46 7.98 3.54
C ILE A 53 -13.63 7.43 2.39
N MET A 54 -12.37 7.86 2.31
CA MET A 54 -11.42 7.42 1.31
C MET A 54 -11.28 5.90 1.29
N ARG A 55 -11.29 5.32 0.08
CA ARG A 55 -11.01 3.90 -0.13
C ARG A 55 -9.53 3.73 -0.45
N ALA A 56 -8.81 2.93 0.34
CA ALA A 56 -7.42 2.60 0.05
C ALA A 56 -7.31 1.74 -1.23
N MET A 57 -6.42 2.13 -2.15
CA MET A 57 -6.10 1.31 -3.32
C MET A 57 -5.26 0.10 -2.91
N THR A 58 -5.46 -1.04 -3.56
CA THR A 58 -4.63 -2.24 -3.34
C THR A 58 -4.37 -2.96 -4.66
N LEU A 59 -3.21 -3.64 -4.75
CA LEU A 59 -2.90 -4.46 -5.92
C LEU A 59 -3.90 -5.62 -6.08
N ALA A 60 -4.31 -6.22 -4.96
CA ALA A 60 -5.35 -7.25 -4.94
C ALA A 60 -6.71 -6.70 -5.46
N GLY A 61 -7.08 -5.48 -5.07
CA GLY A 61 -8.28 -4.81 -5.56
C GLY A 61 -8.23 -4.52 -7.05
N LEU A 62 -7.09 -4.05 -7.56
CA LEU A 62 -6.86 -3.88 -8.99
C LEU A 62 -6.98 -5.23 -9.73
N CYS A 63 -6.31 -6.28 -9.25
CA CYS A 63 -6.38 -7.61 -9.85
C CYS A 63 -7.82 -8.11 -9.92
N PHE A 64 -8.57 -7.96 -8.83
CA PHE A 64 -9.98 -8.34 -8.78
C PHE A 64 -10.82 -7.54 -9.79
N TYR A 65 -10.61 -6.22 -9.87
CA TYR A 65 -11.30 -5.35 -10.81
C TYR A 65 -11.03 -5.74 -12.27
N LEU A 66 -9.77 -6.01 -12.60
CA LEU A 66 -9.32 -6.45 -13.92
C LEU A 66 -9.63 -7.93 -14.22
N ASN A 67 -10.19 -8.67 -13.25
CA ASN A 67 -10.41 -10.11 -13.34
C ASN A 67 -9.13 -10.89 -13.68
N CYS A 68 -8.02 -10.52 -13.03
CA CYS A 68 -6.73 -11.19 -13.11
C CYS A 68 -6.19 -11.52 -11.70
N ASN A 69 -4.96 -12.00 -11.62
CA ASN A 69 -4.28 -12.28 -10.35
C ASN A 69 -2.87 -11.68 -10.35
N GLU A 70 -2.23 -11.57 -9.19
CA GLU A 70 -0.89 -10.99 -9.11
C GLU A 70 0.18 -11.79 -9.86
N ALA A 71 -0.04 -13.09 -10.08
CA ALA A 71 0.89 -13.91 -10.86
C ALA A 71 0.90 -13.48 -12.34
N TYR A 72 -0.17 -12.89 -12.84
CA TYR A 72 -0.23 -12.30 -14.18
C TYR A 72 0.81 -11.18 -14.34
N PHE A 73 0.94 -10.27 -13.37
CA PHE A 73 1.96 -9.22 -13.41
C PHE A 73 3.38 -9.78 -13.38
N ARG A 74 3.62 -10.81 -12.56
CA ARG A 74 4.93 -11.49 -12.46
C ARG A 74 5.38 -12.17 -13.77
N GLN A 75 4.45 -12.48 -14.68
CA GLN A 75 4.81 -13.06 -15.98
C GLN A 75 5.54 -12.04 -16.87
N PHE A 76 5.14 -10.77 -16.83
CA PHE A 76 5.82 -9.71 -17.59
C PHE A 76 7.22 -9.42 -17.03
N GLU A 77 7.40 -9.48 -15.71
CA GLU A 77 8.72 -9.27 -15.10
C GLU A 77 9.76 -10.34 -15.52
N LYS A 78 9.30 -11.53 -15.96
CA LYS A 78 10.18 -12.62 -16.43
C LYS A 78 10.52 -12.57 -17.92
N ASP A 79 9.66 -11.96 -18.74
CA ASP A 79 9.70 -12.05 -20.20
C ASP A 79 10.60 -10.95 -20.83
N LYS A 80 11.90 -10.96 -20.49
CA LYS A 80 12.84 -9.84 -20.72
C LYS A 80 12.95 -9.29 -22.15
N GLU A 81 12.64 -10.07 -23.19
CA GLU A 81 12.80 -9.66 -24.59
C GLU A 81 11.59 -8.91 -25.16
N GLY A 82 10.42 -8.96 -24.51
CA GLY A 82 9.19 -8.31 -24.98
C GLY A 82 8.39 -7.60 -23.89
N SER A 83 8.95 -7.47 -22.68
CA SER A 83 8.25 -6.96 -21.50
C SER A 83 8.70 -5.60 -20.99
N GLY A 84 9.70 -4.96 -21.62
CA GLY A 84 10.28 -3.71 -21.11
C GLY A 84 9.22 -2.68 -20.74
N ASP A 85 8.31 -2.39 -21.67
CA ASP A 85 7.24 -1.41 -21.46
C ASP A 85 6.20 -1.88 -20.43
N TYR A 86 5.93 -3.18 -20.32
CA TYR A 86 5.02 -3.71 -19.29
C TYR A 86 5.61 -3.58 -17.89
N SER A 87 6.91 -3.82 -17.73
CA SER A 87 7.58 -3.69 -16.43
C SER A 87 7.52 -2.25 -15.91
N THR A 88 7.71 -1.27 -16.80
CA THR A 88 7.55 0.15 -16.47
C THR A 88 6.11 0.46 -16.05
N VAL A 89 5.12 0.08 -16.86
CA VAL A 89 3.70 0.30 -16.53
C VAL A 89 3.30 -0.36 -15.20
N ILE A 90 3.75 -1.58 -14.93
CA ILE A 90 3.47 -2.27 -13.66
C ILE A 90 4.11 -1.52 -12.48
N THR A 91 5.31 -0.97 -12.66
CA THR A 91 5.99 -0.16 -11.64
C THR A 91 5.24 1.14 -11.37
N ASP A 92 4.75 1.80 -12.43
CA ASP A 92 3.94 3.02 -12.30
C ASP A 92 2.63 2.74 -11.58
N ILE A 93 1.95 1.64 -11.91
CA ILE A 93 0.73 1.19 -11.22
C ILE A 93 1.00 0.99 -9.72
N LYS A 94 2.06 0.24 -9.37
CA LYS A 94 2.45 0.01 -7.97
C LYS A 94 2.77 1.34 -7.27
N THR A 95 3.41 2.27 -7.96
CA THR A 95 3.74 3.61 -7.46
C THR A 95 2.50 4.44 -7.17
N VAL A 96 1.51 4.44 -8.07
CA VAL A 96 0.23 5.15 -7.84
C VAL A 96 -0.49 4.59 -6.61
N ILE A 97 -0.59 3.26 -6.50
CA ILE A 97 -1.22 2.58 -5.36
C ILE A 97 -0.48 2.92 -4.05
N TYR A 98 0.85 2.92 -4.07
CA TYR A 98 1.66 3.29 -2.91
C TYR A 98 1.41 4.74 -2.50
N ARG A 99 1.50 5.68 -3.45
CA ARG A 99 1.34 7.12 -3.21
C ARG A 99 -0.03 7.46 -2.67
N GLN A 100 -1.10 6.92 -3.27
CA GLN A 100 -2.46 7.18 -2.83
C GLN A 100 -2.67 6.78 -1.36
N LYS A 101 -2.15 5.61 -0.96
CA LYS A 101 -2.22 5.17 0.43
C LYS A 101 -1.39 6.05 1.35
N PHE A 102 -0.15 6.35 0.97
CA PHE A 102 0.75 7.19 1.76
C PHE A 102 0.17 8.59 1.99
N GLU A 103 -0.25 9.26 0.93
CA GLU A 103 -0.85 10.60 0.97
C GLU A 103 -2.17 10.59 1.76
N GLY A 104 -3.01 9.56 1.56
CA GLY A 104 -4.25 9.38 2.32
C GLY A 104 -4.02 9.19 3.83
N ALA A 105 -2.99 8.43 4.21
CA ALA A 105 -2.60 8.28 5.62
C ALA A 105 -2.03 9.57 6.21
N ALA A 106 -1.16 10.26 5.47
CA ALA A 106 -0.58 11.54 5.87
C ALA A 106 -1.66 12.63 6.04
N GLY A 107 -2.70 12.59 5.21
CA GLY A 107 -3.86 13.49 5.28
C GLY A 107 -4.94 13.08 6.30
N ASN A 108 -4.70 12.05 7.11
CA ASN A 108 -5.68 11.51 8.08
C ASN A 108 -7.01 11.04 7.43
N LEU A 109 -6.97 10.66 6.15
CA LEU A 109 -8.11 10.08 5.40
C LEU A 109 -8.12 8.56 5.48
N LEU A 110 -6.95 7.95 5.70
CA LEU A 110 -6.76 6.53 5.93
C LEU A 110 -6.09 6.32 7.30
N ASN A 111 -6.36 5.16 7.92
CA ASN A 111 -5.76 4.83 9.20
C ASN A 111 -4.23 4.65 9.07
N ALA A 112 -3.45 5.58 9.63
CA ALA A 112 -2.00 5.61 9.50
C ALA A 112 -1.32 4.31 9.98
N ASN A 113 -1.82 3.68 11.04
CA ASN A 113 -1.24 2.46 11.59
C ASN A 113 -1.49 1.22 10.71
N ILE A 114 -2.60 1.16 9.99
CA ILE A 114 -2.85 0.08 9.03
C ILE A 114 -1.99 0.31 7.78
N ILE A 115 -1.98 1.54 7.28
CA ILE A 115 -1.23 1.88 6.06
C ILE A 115 0.28 1.75 6.27
N SER A 116 0.84 2.14 7.42
CA SER A 116 2.26 1.98 7.70
C SER A 116 2.70 0.51 7.63
N ARG A 117 1.88 -0.41 8.16
CA ARG A 117 2.14 -1.86 8.09
C ARG A 117 2.03 -2.41 6.67
N ASP A 118 1.01 -2.00 5.93
CA ASP A 118 0.79 -2.42 4.54
C ASP A 118 1.89 -1.91 3.60
N LEU A 119 2.38 -0.68 3.81
CA LEU A 119 3.49 -0.10 3.04
C LEU A 119 4.88 -0.53 3.51
N GLY A 120 4.99 -1.26 4.62
CA GLY A 120 6.27 -1.66 5.21
C GLY A 120 7.08 -0.49 5.78
N LEU A 121 6.41 0.57 6.24
CA LEU A 121 7.06 1.68 6.93
C LEU A 121 7.43 1.23 8.34
N THR A 122 8.71 1.36 8.67
CA THR A 122 9.27 0.90 9.95
C THR A 122 9.78 2.08 10.75
N ASP A 123 9.46 2.10 12.04
CA ASP A 123 10.04 3.05 12.98
C ASP A 123 11.52 2.74 13.20
N LYS A 124 12.38 3.72 12.93
CA LYS A 124 13.79 3.66 13.34
C LYS A 124 13.90 4.19 14.76
N LYS A 125 14.42 3.35 15.66
CA LYS A 125 14.74 3.75 17.03
C LYS A 125 16.25 3.73 17.20
N ASP A 126 16.80 4.87 17.57
CA ASP A 126 18.17 4.94 18.06
C ASP A 126 18.16 4.55 19.54
N VAL A 127 18.92 3.50 19.88
CA VAL A 127 19.13 3.07 21.26
C VAL A 127 20.54 3.52 21.66
N SER A 128 20.62 4.71 22.23
CA SER A 128 21.86 5.28 22.79
C SER A 128 21.75 5.40 24.31
N SER A 129 22.86 5.19 25.02
CA SER A 129 23.00 5.56 26.43
C SER A 129 23.96 6.74 26.52
N ASN A 130 23.54 7.84 27.14
CA ASN A 130 24.34 9.09 27.28
C ASN A 130 24.97 9.62 25.97
N GLY A 131 24.33 9.40 24.81
CA GLY A 131 24.82 9.86 23.51
C GLY A 131 25.78 8.91 22.81
N GLU A 132 26.13 7.78 23.43
CA GLU A 132 26.96 6.74 22.82
C GLU A 132 26.09 5.56 22.32
N THR A 133 26.49 4.98 21.20
CA THR A 133 25.83 3.78 20.67
C THR A 133 26.10 2.63 21.62
N ILE A 134 25.05 2.01 22.14
CA ILE A 134 25.20 0.84 23.00
C ILE A 134 25.69 -0.32 22.13
N SER A 135 26.99 -0.59 22.21
CA SER A 135 27.62 -1.74 21.60
C SER A 135 27.62 -2.90 22.59
N PHE A 136 27.33 -4.11 22.10
CA PHE A 136 27.46 -5.34 22.89
C PHE A 136 28.89 -5.53 23.43
N ALA A 137 29.90 -5.00 22.73
CA ALA A 137 31.28 -5.02 23.20
C ALA A 137 31.51 -4.12 24.44
N THR A 138 30.84 -2.96 24.51
CA THR A 138 30.93 -2.06 25.66
C THR A 138 30.30 -2.67 26.90
N PHE A 139 29.20 -3.40 26.73
CA PHE A 139 28.55 -4.13 27.82
C PHE A 139 29.46 -5.22 28.40
N LEU A 140 30.14 -5.99 27.53
CA LEU A 140 31.06 -7.04 27.97
C LEU A 140 32.29 -6.50 28.72
N MET A 141 32.79 -5.32 28.34
CA MET A 141 33.90 -4.66 29.05
C MET A 141 33.46 -4.13 30.43
N GLN A 142 32.26 -3.56 30.56
CA GLN A 142 31.74 -3.13 31.87
C GLN A 142 31.50 -4.32 32.81
N SER A 143 31.00 -5.45 32.29
CA SER A 143 30.79 -6.63 33.12
C SER A 143 32.09 -7.29 33.62
N SER A 144 33.20 -7.14 32.90
CA SER A 144 34.49 -7.65 33.36
C SER A 144 35.14 -6.77 34.43
N ASP A 145 34.92 -5.46 34.38
CA ASP A 145 35.48 -4.52 35.36
C ASP A 145 34.80 -4.64 36.74
N ASP A 146 33.53 -5.07 36.78
CA ASP A 146 32.77 -5.26 38.02
C ASP A 146 33.12 -6.58 38.76
N GLU A 147 33.72 -7.58 38.10
CA GLU A 147 34.13 -8.86 38.72
C GLU A 147 35.52 -8.81 39.39
N GLU A 148 36.34 -7.77 39.16
CA GLU A 148 37.68 -7.64 39.77
C GLU A 148 37.69 -6.90 41.13
N THR A 149 36.52 -6.56 41.70
CA THR A 149 36.41 -5.78 42.95
C THR A 149 35.84 -6.52 44.17
N GLU A 150 35.87 -7.86 44.20
CA GLU A 150 35.64 -8.67 45.42
C GLU A 150 36.90 -9.38 45.95
#